data_AF-A0A9P6PXV2-F1
#
_entry.id   AF-A0A9P6PXV2-F1
#
_cell.length_a   1.000
_cell.length_b   1.000
_cell.length_c   1.000
_cell.angle_alpha   90.00
_cell.angle_beta   90.00
_cell.angle_gamma   90.00
#
_symmetry.space_group_name_H-M   'P 1'
#
loop_
_entity.id
_entity.type
_entity.pdbx_description
1 polymer ?
#
loop_
_entity_poly.entity_id
_entity_poly.type
_entity_poly.pdbx_seq_one_letter_code
_entity_poly.pdbx_strand_id
1 'polypeptide(L)'
;MDDIQELYSTFQIAERSWIRSLPQISQQQQRQGSPTRLEDCSLHYGEFAFVLAGLKPCILIQLPTPEMTTAYYHNALVPHLIHHPAFKRQAKAPGLELSCQLITRNVHSPEMHLQGYVLLWSARTVQAHPQSKHIQNGINLLCHPNALGSSDMNESSNNGNKPATISEEDLALMLDIPGRLPETEMELKRMIEVSYWSQGHCSTDKEPNEPLLLTAFAAQPDQLSDIQAHFKRYKDAVRDLYRFQLKLHVQSMSDMQ
;
A
#
# COMPACT_ATOMS: atom_id res chain seq x y z
N MET A 1 3.49 21.49 -7.69
CA MET A 1 4.45 20.44 -7.30
C MET A 1 4.80 20.55 -5.83
N ASP A 2 4.95 21.77 -5.30
CA ASP A 2 5.30 22.03 -3.90
C ASP A 2 4.38 21.35 -2.88
N ASP A 3 3.05 21.42 -3.08
CA ASP A 3 2.07 20.74 -2.23
C ASP A 3 2.25 19.20 -2.16
N ILE A 4 2.70 18.57 -3.24
CA ILE A 4 2.87 17.11 -3.32
C ILE A 4 4.15 16.70 -2.58
N GLN A 5 5.24 17.46 -2.75
CA GLN A 5 6.49 17.22 -2.03
C GLN A 5 6.32 17.49 -0.54
N GLU A 6 5.62 18.58 -0.18
CA GLU A 6 5.24 18.88 1.20
C GLU A 6 4.44 17.73 1.81
N LEU A 7 3.41 17.24 1.11
CA LEU A 7 2.58 16.14 1.62
C LEU A 7 3.36 14.83 1.78
N TYR A 8 4.25 14.51 0.84
CA TYR A 8 5.16 13.37 0.94
C TYR A 8 6.09 13.49 2.15
N SER A 9 6.76 14.63 2.33
CA SER A 9 7.63 14.88 3.47
C SER A 9 6.87 14.84 4.79
N THR A 10 5.67 15.40 4.85
CA THR A 10 4.80 15.33 6.03
C THR A 10 4.44 13.89 6.38
N PHE A 11 4.06 13.07 5.40
CA PHE A 11 3.80 11.64 5.63
C PHE A 11 5.04 10.94 6.20
N GLN A 12 6.19 11.14 5.56
CA GLN A 12 7.45 10.51 5.97
C GLN A 12 7.85 10.90 7.41
N ILE A 13 7.73 12.18 7.77
CA ILE A 13 8.03 12.67 9.11
C ILE A 13 7.03 12.09 10.13
N ALA A 14 5.74 12.09 9.81
CA ALA A 14 4.70 11.58 10.69
C ALA A 14 4.87 10.08 10.97
N GLU A 15 5.11 9.28 9.92
CA GLU A 15 5.33 7.84 10.05
C GLU A 15 6.56 7.54 10.91
N ARG A 16 7.70 8.17 10.62
CA ARG A 16 8.93 8.01 11.41
C ARG A 16 8.77 8.46 12.85
N SER A 17 8.09 9.59 13.08
CA SER A 17 7.84 10.12 14.42
C SER A 17 6.97 9.17 15.23
N TRP A 18 5.92 8.60 14.61
CA TRP A 18 5.03 7.66 15.27
C TRP A 18 5.76 6.36 15.63
N ILE A 19 6.52 5.78 14.69
CA ILE A 19 7.34 4.57 14.94
C ILE A 19 8.29 4.79 16.12
N ARG A 20 8.98 5.94 16.17
CA ARG A 20 9.90 6.30 17.27
C ARG A 20 9.20 6.56 18.61
N SER A 21 7.90 6.87 18.59
CA SER A 21 7.12 7.09 19.81
C SER A 21 6.62 5.80 20.47
N LEU A 22 6.68 4.67 19.77
CA LEU A 22 6.22 3.39 20.30
C LEU A 22 7.11 2.95 21.48
N PRO A 23 6.51 2.44 22.58
CA PRO A 23 7.28 1.94 23.72
C PRO A 23 8.28 0.85 23.32
N GLN A 24 9.49 0.87 23.90
CA GLN A 24 10.52 -0.15 23.62
C GLN A 24 10.10 -1.60 23.96
N ILE A 25 9.03 -1.78 24.75
CA ILE A 25 8.46 -3.10 25.07
C ILE A 25 7.81 -3.76 23.84
N SER A 26 7.23 -2.95 22.94
CA SER A 26 6.73 -3.41 21.64
C SER A 26 7.88 -3.85 20.71
N GLN A 27 9.08 -3.26 20.89
CA GLN A 27 10.30 -3.69 20.20
C GLN A 27 10.92 -4.96 20.82
N GLN A 28 10.64 -5.27 22.10
CA GLN A 28 11.10 -6.50 22.77
C GLN A 28 10.21 -7.71 22.49
N GLN A 29 8.89 -7.54 22.30
CA GLN A 29 8.02 -8.64 21.84
C GLN A 29 8.36 -9.09 20.41
N GLN A 30 8.98 -8.23 19.58
CA GLN A 30 9.58 -8.61 18.29
C GLN A 30 10.90 -9.39 18.41
N ARG A 31 11.61 -9.33 19.55
CA ARG A 31 12.89 -10.05 19.75
C ARG A 31 12.75 -11.56 19.95
N GLN A 32 11.53 -12.09 20.08
CA GLN A 32 11.33 -13.53 20.23
C GLN A 32 11.20 -14.30 18.90
N GLY A 33 11.40 -13.67 17.74
CA GLY A 33 11.34 -14.44 16.47
C GLY A 33 12.02 -13.84 15.23
N SER A 34 12.31 -12.54 15.15
CA SER A 34 12.97 -11.97 13.96
C SER A 34 13.86 -10.76 14.28
N PRO A 35 15.03 -10.60 13.65
CA PRO A 35 15.94 -9.47 13.89
C PRO A 35 15.47 -8.13 13.30
N THR A 36 14.38 -8.12 12.54
CA THR A 36 13.92 -6.97 11.77
C THR A 36 13.22 -5.94 12.66
N ARG A 37 13.70 -4.69 12.65
CA ARG A 37 13.07 -3.59 13.41
C ARG A 37 11.84 -3.11 12.65
N LEU A 38 10.85 -2.57 13.37
CA LEU A 38 9.69 -1.94 12.73
C LEU A 38 10.10 -0.79 11.78
N GLU A 39 11.22 -0.13 12.10
CA GLU A 39 11.88 0.90 11.28
C GLU A 39 12.35 0.35 9.92
N ASP A 40 12.62 -0.96 9.83
CA ASP A 40 13.12 -1.64 8.63
C ASP A 40 11.98 -2.29 7.80
N CYS A 41 10.79 -2.52 8.40
CA CYS A 41 9.73 -3.33 7.81
C CYS A 41 8.41 -2.61 7.51
N SER A 42 8.22 -1.37 7.94
CA SER A 42 6.87 -0.75 7.94
C SER A 42 6.87 0.70 7.51
N LEU A 43 7.68 1.03 6.50
CA LEU A 43 7.71 2.36 5.90
C LEU A 43 6.86 2.37 4.63
N HIS A 44 5.66 2.93 4.72
CA HIS A 44 4.70 3.00 3.62
C HIS A 44 4.88 4.25 2.77
N TYR A 45 5.79 5.15 3.13
CA TYR A 45 5.99 6.37 2.35
C TYR A 45 6.44 6.10 0.91
N GLY A 46 7.12 4.98 0.61
CA GLY A 46 7.53 4.64 -0.76
C GLY A 46 6.32 4.34 -1.66
N GLU A 47 5.46 3.44 -1.21
CA GLU A 47 4.13 3.16 -1.76
C GLU A 47 3.29 4.45 -1.90
N PHE A 48 3.28 5.28 -0.86
CA PHE A 48 2.58 6.56 -0.87
C PHE A 48 3.11 7.52 -1.95
N ALA A 49 4.43 7.56 -2.18
CA ALA A 49 5.02 8.37 -3.25
C ALA A 49 4.50 7.96 -4.63
N PHE A 50 4.25 6.67 -4.87
CA PHE A 50 3.65 6.19 -6.13
C PHE A 50 2.18 6.59 -6.27
N VAL A 51 1.42 6.63 -5.18
CA VAL A 51 0.05 7.18 -5.18
C VAL A 51 0.07 8.67 -5.52
N LEU A 52 0.96 9.43 -4.87
CA LEU A 52 1.12 10.87 -5.11
C LEU A 52 1.60 11.19 -6.54
N ALA A 53 2.40 10.31 -7.15
CA ALA A 53 2.82 10.41 -8.54
C ALA A 53 1.71 10.06 -9.56
N GLY A 54 0.56 9.56 -9.09
CA GLY A 54 -0.52 9.09 -9.96
C GLY A 54 -0.22 7.76 -10.66
N LEU A 55 0.72 6.97 -10.13
CA LEU A 55 1.11 5.67 -10.69
C LEU A 55 0.27 4.54 -10.10
N LYS A 56 0.02 4.61 -8.80
CA LYS A 56 -0.69 3.57 -8.05
C LYS A 56 -2.09 4.06 -7.63
N PRO A 57 -3.16 3.27 -7.84
CA PRO A 57 -4.52 3.70 -7.50
C PRO A 57 -4.71 3.83 -5.99
N CYS A 58 -4.25 2.83 -5.24
CA CYS A 58 -4.40 2.76 -3.80
C CYS A 58 -3.29 1.94 -3.12
N ILE A 59 -3.18 2.12 -1.81
CA ILE A 59 -2.28 1.37 -0.93
C ILE A 59 -3.11 0.82 0.24
N LEU A 60 -2.76 -0.39 0.66
CA LEU A 60 -3.24 -0.99 1.90
C LEU A 60 -2.12 -0.94 2.93
N ILE A 61 -2.44 -0.39 4.09
CA ILE A 61 -1.49 -0.24 5.20
C ILE A 61 -1.92 -1.20 6.30
N GLN A 62 -0.98 -2.05 6.70
CA GLN A 62 -1.11 -2.97 7.81
C GLN A 62 0.14 -2.87 8.67
N LEU A 63 -0.07 -2.73 9.97
CA LEU A 63 0.98 -2.88 10.98
C LEU A 63 0.83 -4.24 11.68
N PRO A 64 1.85 -4.70 12.43
CA PRO A 64 1.88 -6.06 12.96
C PRO A 64 0.63 -6.50 13.74
N THR A 65 -0.10 -5.56 14.35
CA THR A 65 -1.41 -5.84 14.96
C THR A 65 -2.50 -4.87 14.48
N PRO A 66 -3.78 -5.29 14.51
CA PRO A 66 -4.91 -4.39 14.21
C PRO A 66 -4.96 -3.15 15.12
N GLU A 67 -4.58 -3.28 16.39
CA GLU A 67 -4.53 -2.18 17.35
C GLU A 67 -3.44 -1.18 16.97
N MET A 68 -2.27 -1.67 16.55
CA MET A 68 -1.20 -0.82 16.02
C MET A 68 -1.65 -0.08 14.77
N THR A 69 -2.30 -0.76 13.84
CA THR A 69 -2.81 -0.15 12.60
C THR A 69 -3.86 0.92 12.90
N THR A 70 -4.78 0.64 13.82
CA THR A 70 -5.80 1.60 14.29
C THR A 70 -5.16 2.79 15.00
N ALA A 71 -4.18 2.56 15.88
CA ALA A 71 -3.43 3.61 16.55
C ALA A 71 -2.63 4.47 15.56
N TYR A 72 -2.01 3.86 14.54
CA TYR A 72 -1.33 4.58 13.47
C TYR A 72 -2.29 5.45 12.67
N TYR A 73 -3.47 4.91 12.31
CA TYR A 73 -4.50 5.69 11.63
C TYR A 73 -4.90 6.93 12.45
N HIS A 74 -5.24 6.76 13.72
CA HIS A 74 -5.75 7.85 14.55
C HIS A 74 -4.67 8.82 15.05
N ASN A 75 -3.45 8.36 15.27
CA ASN A 75 -2.39 9.16 15.90
C ASN A 75 -1.32 9.64 14.92
N ALA A 76 -1.21 9.04 13.73
CA ALA A 76 -0.27 9.47 12.70
C ALA A 76 -1.00 10.00 11.45
N LEU A 77 -1.79 9.16 10.78
CA LEU A 77 -2.38 9.50 9.48
C LEU A 77 -3.44 10.61 9.58
N VAL A 78 -4.44 10.45 10.44
CA VAL A 78 -5.51 11.46 10.59
C VAL A 78 -4.95 12.86 10.96
N PRO A 79 -4.18 13.01 12.05
CA PRO A 79 -3.75 14.33 12.51
C PRO A 79 -2.70 14.98 11.59
N HIS A 80 -1.77 14.20 11.04
CA HIS A 80 -0.63 14.76 10.30
C HIS A 80 -0.82 14.73 8.79
N LEU A 81 -1.57 13.76 8.26
CA LEU A 81 -1.82 13.66 6.81
C LEU A 81 -3.20 14.22 6.44
N ILE A 82 -4.28 13.62 6.96
CA ILE A 82 -5.66 13.94 6.52
C ILE A 82 -6.03 15.37 6.87
N HIS A 83 -5.61 15.86 8.03
CA HIS A 83 -5.86 17.23 8.45
C HIS A 83 -4.93 18.26 7.81
N HIS A 84 -3.87 17.82 7.12
CA HIS A 84 -2.88 18.70 6.50
C HIS A 84 -3.52 19.60 5.43
N PRO A 85 -3.16 20.90 5.36
CA PRO A 85 -3.69 21.81 4.35
C PRO A 85 -3.48 21.31 2.92
N ALA A 86 -2.30 20.77 2.60
CA ALA A 86 -2.02 20.19 1.29
C ALA A 86 -2.95 19.01 0.97
N PHE A 87 -3.22 18.11 1.94
CA PHE A 87 -4.17 17.02 1.75
C PHE A 87 -5.59 17.54 1.49
N LYS A 88 -6.06 18.51 2.29
CA LYS A 88 -7.39 19.12 2.11
C LYS A 88 -7.53 19.86 0.79
N ARG A 89 -6.46 20.53 0.34
CA ARG A 89 -6.38 21.15 -0.99
C ARG A 89 -6.48 20.08 -2.06
N GLN A 90 -5.69 19.01 -1.97
CA GLN A 90 -5.74 17.90 -2.94
C GLN A 90 -7.08 17.16 -2.93
N ALA A 91 -7.76 17.06 -1.79
CA ALA A 91 -9.11 16.47 -1.67
C ALA A 91 -10.22 17.31 -2.30
N LYS A 92 -9.99 18.61 -2.57
CA LYS A 92 -10.98 19.53 -3.16
C LYS A 92 -10.57 20.10 -4.52
N ALA A 93 -9.28 20.01 -4.86
CA ALA A 93 -8.72 20.55 -6.09
C ALA A 93 -8.76 19.51 -7.21
N PRO A 94 -8.97 19.94 -8.46
CA PRO A 94 -8.79 19.07 -9.62
C PRO A 94 -7.29 18.74 -9.73
N GLY A 95 -6.88 17.54 -9.31
CA GLY A 95 -5.46 17.19 -9.36
C GLY A 95 -5.05 15.86 -8.74
N LEU A 96 -5.60 15.44 -7.61
CA LEU A 96 -5.19 14.18 -6.97
C LEU A 96 -6.28 13.50 -6.13
N GLU A 97 -7.21 14.26 -5.54
CA GLU A 97 -8.37 13.79 -4.77
C GLU A 97 -8.06 12.54 -3.92
N LEU A 98 -7.27 12.74 -2.87
CA LEU A 98 -6.87 11.68 -1.96
C LEU A 98 -7.96 11.39 -0.95
N SER A 99 -8.13 10.10 -0.64
CA SER A 99 -9.03 9.62 0.40
C SER A 99 -8.33 8.54 1.23
N CYS A 100 -8.73 8.41 2.50
CA CYS A 100 -8.10 7.49 3.44
C CYS A 100 -9.14 7.03 4.47
N GLN A 101 -9.28 5.71 4.62
CA GLN A 101 -10.29 5.11 5.48
C GLN A 101 -9.80 3.83 6.16
N LEU A 102 -10.16 3.68 7.43
CA LEU A 102 -10.02 2.41 8.15
C LEU A 102 -11.10 1.42 7.69
N ILE A 103 -10.70 0.23 7.27
CA ILE A 103 -11.60 -0.84 6.86
C ILE A 103 -12.23 -1.46 8.10
N THR A 104 -13.47 -1.08 8.39
CA THR A 104 -14.22 -1.59 9.55
C THR A 104 -15.06 -2.82 9.21
N ARG A 105 -15.25 -3.09 7.92
CA ARG A 105 -16.03 -4.23 7.42
C ARG A 105 -15.25 -5.53 7.57
N ASN A 106 -16.00 -6.60 7.83
CA ASN A 106 -15.47 -7.95 7.74
C ASN A 106 -15.37 -8.35 6.25
N VAL A 107 -14.22 -8.06 5.64
CA VAL A 107 -13.89 -8.41 4.26
C VAL A 107 -12.66 -9.31 4.25
N HIS A 108 -12.71 -10.37 3.47
CA HIS A 108 -11.56 -11.25 3.26
C HIS A 108 -11.21 -11.36 1.78
N SER A 109 -9.93 -11.56 1.51
CA SER A 109 -9.48 -12.28 0.33
C SER A 109 -9.20 -13.74 0.71
N PRO A 110 -8.95 -14.65 -0.25
CA PRO A 110 -8.48 -16.00 0.04
C PRO A 110 -7.32 -16.06 1.04
N GLU A 111 -6.36 -15.12 0.97
CA GLU A 111 -5.17 -15.12 1.83
C GLU A 111 -5.26 -14.20 3.05
N MET A 112 -6.11 -13.17 3.03
CA MET A 112 -6.04 -12.08 3.99
C MET A 112 -7.39 -11.71 4.59
N HIS A 113 -7.40 -11.45 5.90
CA HIS A 113 -8.49 -10.72 6.56
C HIS A 113 -8.17 -9.22 6.53
N LEU A 114 -9.00 -8.43 5.85
CA LEU A 114 -8.74 -7.01 5.57
C LEU A 114 -9.35 -6.06 6.62
N GLN A 115 -10.13 -6.56 7.58
CA GLN A 115 -10.66 -5.72 8.64
C GLN A 115 -9.50 -5.16 9.51
N GLY A 116 -9.56 -3.86 9.79
CA GLY A 116 -8.55 -3.14 10.57
C GLY A 116 -7.41 -2.57 9.73
N TYR A 117 -7.37 -2.82 8.43
CA TYR A 117 -6.39 -2.22 7.52
C TYR A 117 -6.79 -0.77 7.21
N VAL A 118 -5.84 0.05 6.81
CA VAL A 118 -6.12 1.39 6.26
C VAL A 118 -5.99 1.34 4.75
N LEU A 119 -7.04 1.75 4.04
CA LEU A 119 -7.00 1.98 2.60
C LEU A 119 -6.80 3.46 2.33
N LEU A 120 -5.76 3.79 1.57
CA LEU A 120 -5.53 5.14 1.04
C LEU A 120 -5.54 5.08 -0.48
N TRP A 121 -6.27 5.98 -1.14
CA TRP A 121 -6.39 5.98 -2.59
C TRP A 121 -6.47 7.38 -3.19
N SER A 122 -6.16 7.49 -4.49
CA SER A 122 -6.38 8.68 -5.31
C SER A 122 -7.57 8.45 -6.23
N ALA A 123 -8.67 9.19 -6.03
CA ALA A 123 -9.84 9.08 -6.88
C ALA A 123 -9.51 9.42 -8.35
N ARG A 124 -8.59 10.37 -8.57
CA ARG A 124 -8.09 10.68 -9.92
C ARG A 124 -7.38 9.49 -10.56
N THR A 125 -6.44 8.86 -9.87
CA THR A 125 -5.70 7.71 -10.41
C THR A 125 -6.64 6.55 -10.67
N VAL A 126 -7.59 6.30 -9.77
CA VAL A 126 -8.65 5.31 -9.96
C VAL A 126 -9.47 5.61 -11.23
N GLN A 127 -9.94 6.85 -11.40
CA GLN A 127 -10.75 7.25 -12.57
C GLN A 127 -9.97 7.16 -13.89
N ALA A 128 -8.67 7.49 -13.88
CA ALA A 128 -7.79 7.44 -15.04
C ALA A 128 -7.37 6.00 -15.41
N HIS A 129 -7.53 5.03 -14.50
CA HIS A 129 -7.11 3.66 -14.72
C HIS A 129 -7.99 2.97 -15.78
N PRO A 130 -7.42 2.16 -16.70
CA PRO A 130 -8.20 1.41 -17.70
C PRO A 130 -9.29 0.52 -17.09
N GLN A 131 -9.06 0.01 -15.88
CA GLN A 131 -9.99 -0.83 -15.12
C GLN A 131 -10.64 -0.08 -13.94
N SER A 132 -10.87 1.24 -14.08
CA SER A 132 -11.44 2.11 -13.05
C SER A 132 -12.69 1.56 -12.37
N LYS A 133 -13.61 0.94 -13.14
CA LYS A 133 -14.83 0.32 -12.61
C LYS A 133 -14.55 -0.81 -11.63
N HIS A 134 -13.59 -1.70 -11.95
CA HIS A 134 -13.22 -2.81 -11.09
C HIS A 134 -12.59 -2.30 -9.78
N ILE A 135 -11.65 -1.35 -9.90
CA ILE A 135 -10.99 -0.75 -8.75
C ILE A 135 -12.01 -0.03 -7.86
N GLN A 136 -12.92 0.75 -8.45
CA GLN A 136 -13.95 1.47 -7.69
C GLN A 136 -14.91 0.51 -6.98
N ASN A 137 -15.27 -0.61 -7.61
CA ASN A 137 -16.08 -1.64 -6.98
C ASN A 137 -15.37 -2.28 -5.79
N GLY A 138 -14.07 -2.56 -5.91
CA GLY A 138 -13.26 -3.04 -4.80
C GLY A 138 -13.17 -2.04 -3.65
N ILE A 139 -12.91 -0.75 -3.93
CA ILE A 139 -12.95 0.31 -2.91
C ILE A 139 -14.33 0.35 -2.22
N ASN A 140 -15.41 0.26 -2.99
CA ASN A 140 -16.77 0.25 -2.46
C ASN A 140 -17.04 -0.97 -1.58
N LEU A 141 -16.58 -2.15 -1.98
CA LEU A 141 -16.67 -3.37 -1.19
C LEU A 141 -15.96 -3.19 0.16
N LEU A 142 -14.75 -2.64 0.17
CA LEU A 142 -13.94 -2.43 1.36
C LEU A 142 -14.51 -1.33 2.29
N CYS A 143 -15.00 -0.23 1.72
CA CYS A 143 -15.30 0.99 2.49
C CYS A 143 -16.79 1.29 2.69
N HIS A 144 -17.69 0.78 1.83
CA HIS A 144 -19.08 1.23 1.75
C HIS A 144 -20.09 0.07 1.91
N PRO A 145 -20.74 -0.10 3.08
CA PRO A 145 -21.65 -1.21 3.37
C PRO A 145 -22.80 -1.38 2.37
N ASN A 146 -23.27 -0.27 1.80
CA ASN A 146 -24.51 -0.23 1.00
C ASN A 146 -24.29 -0.07 -0.52
N ALA A 147 -23.04 -0.03 -0.99
CA ALA A 147 -22.75 0.29 -2.39
C ALA A 147 -23.01 -0.88 -3.36
N LEU A 148 -23.03 -2.12 -2.86
CA LEU A 148 -23.49 -3.29 -3.61
C LEU A 148 -25.00 -3.44 -3.42
N GLY A 149 -25.74 -2.51 -4.01
CA GLY A 149 -27.19 -2.58 -4.09
C GLY A 149 -27.61 -3.80 -4.91
N SER A 150 -28.05 -4.85 -4.21
CA SER A 150 -29.33 -5.53 -4.46
C SER A 150 -30.06 -5.12 -5.75
N SER A 151 -29.67 -5.69 -6.88
CA SER A 151 -30.52 -5.78 -8.07
C SER A 151 -31.30 -7.10 -8.14
N ASP A 152 -30.98 -8.07 -7.28
CA ASP A 152 -31.77 -9.28 -7.13
C ASP A 152 -32.80 -9.09 -6.01
N MET A 153 -33.89 -8.42 -6.37
CA MET A 153 -35.14 -8.47 -5.62
C MET A 153 -35.71 -9.89 -5.72
N ASN A 154 -35.21 -10.81 -4.91
CA ASN A 154 -36.02 -11.88 -4.34
C ASN A 154 -35.37 -12.55 -3.14
N GLU A 155 -36.16 -12.56 -2.07
CA GLU A 155 -36.24 -13.60 -1.03
C GLU A 155 -35.12 -13.68 0.03
N SER A 156 -35.46 -13.08 1.18
CA SER A 156 -35.73 -13.87 2.40
C SER A 156 -34.67 -14.90 2.78
N SER A 157 -33.50 -14.47 3.21
CA SER A 157 -32.63 -15.32 4.02
C SER A 157 -31.77 -14.51 4.97
N ASN A 158 -31.73 -15.03 6.19
CA ASN A 158 -31.15 -14.57 7.44
C ASN A 158 -29.61 -14.46 7.39
N ASN A 159 -29.04 -13.88 6.32
CA ASN A 159 -27.61 -13.94 6.00
C ASN A 159 -26.84 -12.67 6.42
N GLY A 160 -27.31 -11.99 7.48
CA GLY A 160 -26.80 -10.69 7.94
C GLY A 160 -25.39 -10.69 8.52
N ASN A 161 -24.60 -11.75 8.32
CA ASN A 161 -23.25 -11.86 8.91
C ASN A 161 -22.23 -12.59 8.03
N LYS A 162 -22.53 -12.89 6.76
CA LYS A 162 -21.51 -13.49 5.88
C LYS A 162 -20.49 -12.40 5.52
N PRO A 163 -19.18 -12.63 5.75
CA PRO A 163 -18.18 -11.66 5.38
C PRO A 163 -18.18 -11.43 3.87
N ALA A 164 -17.89 -10.19 3.48
CA ALA A 164 -17.68 -9.84 2.09
C ALA A 164 -16.36 -10.47 1.59
N THR A 165 -16.30 -10.82 0.31
CA THR A 165 -15.11 -11.44 -0.29
C THR A 165 -14.62 -10.65 -1.48
N ILE A 166 -13.33 -10.35 -1.54
CA ILE A 166 -12.64 -9.79 -2.70
C ILE A 166 -11.69 -10.85 -3.28
N SER A 167 -11.58 -10.95 -4.60
CA SER A 167 -10.60 -11.86 -5.21
C SER A 167 -9.18 -11.32 -5.07
N GLU A 168 -8.18 -12.20 -5.09
CA GLU A 168 -6.76 -11.78 -5.11
C GLU A 168 -6.41 -11.00 -6.38
N GLU A 169 -7.06 -11.34 -7.50
CA GLU A 169 -6.89 -10.62 -8.76
C GLU A 169 -7.42 -9.18 -8.66
N ASP A 170 -8.61 -8.98 -8.10
CA ASP A 170 -9.16 -7.64 -7.88
C ASP A 170 -8.31 -6.84 -6.90
N LEU A 171 -7.80 -7.48 -5.84
CA LEU A 171 -6.93 -6.85 -4.85
C LEU A 171 -5.59 -6.44 -5.47
N ALA A 172 -4.94 -7.34 -6.22
CA ALA A 172 -3.70 -7.05 -6.95
C ALA A 172 -3.89 -5.93 -7.96
N LEU A 173 -5.01 -5.92 -8.68
CA LEU A 173 -5.38 -4.84 -9.60
C LEU A 173 -5.54 -3.49 -8.88
N MET A 174 -6.23 -3.46 -7.75
CA MET A 174 -6.37 -2.25 -6.94
C MET A 174 -5.02 -1.70 -6.49
N LEU A 175 -4.11 -2.59 -6.12
CA LEU A 175 -2.77 -2.27 -5.64
C LEU A 175 -1.73 -2.12 -6.77
N ASP A 176 -2.11 -2.20 -8.04
CA ASP A 176 -1.18 -2.19 -9.19
C ASP A 176 0.01 -3.15 -8.98
N ILE A 177 -0.27 -4.38 -8.54
CA ILE A 177 0.72 -5.44 -8.35
C ILE A 177 0.72 -6.31 -9.61
N PRO A 178 1.82 -6.34 -10.40
CA PRO A 178 1.87 -7.11 -11.66
C PRO A 178 2.06 -8.62 -11.45
N GLY A 179 2.25 -9.08 -10.20
CA GLY A 179 2.45 -10.48 -9.84
C GLY A 179 1.15 -11.21 -9.51
N ARG A 180 1.14 -12.53 -9.66
CA ARG A 180 0.07 -13.41 -9.17
C ARG A 180 0.56 -14.32 -8.06
N LEU A 181 -0.36 -14.74 -7.21
CA LEU A 181 -0.13 -15.75 -6.20
C LEU A 181 0.02 -17.15 -6.83
N PRO A 182 0.72 -18.08 -6.15
CA PRO A 182 0.90 -19.44 -6.65
C PRO A 182 -0.40 -20.22 -6.55
N GLU A 183 -0.70 -21.02 -7.57
CA GLU A 183 -1.85 -21.94 -7.58
C GLU A 183 -1.46 -23.34 -7.09
N THR A 184 -0.16 -23.63 -7.06
CA THR A 184 0.38 -24.94 -6.66
C THR A 184 1.57 -24.78 -5.73
N GLU A 185 1.84 -25.82 -4.93
CA GLU A 185 3.04 -25.87 -4.07
C GLU A 185 4.35 -25.76 -4.89
N MET A 186 4.34 -26.25 -6.13
CA MET A 186 5.49 -26.14 -7.02
C MET A 186 5.74 -24.70 -7.45
N GLU A 187 4.68 -23.95 -7.75
CA GLU A 187 4.77 -22.52 -8.04
C GLU A 187 5.23 -21.74 -6.80
N LEU A 188 4.72 -22.06 -5.62
CA LEU A 188 5.13 -21.44 -4.36
C LEU A 188 6.65 -21.56 -4.15
N LYS A 189 7.25 -22.74 -4.40
CA LYS A 189 8.69 -22.97 -4.28
C LYS A 189 9.54 -22.20 -5.29
N ARG A 190 8.93 -21.71 -6.36
CA ARG A 190 9.59 -21.02 -7.47
C ARG A 190 9.32 -19.52 -7.47
N MET A 191 8.55 -19.01 -6.51
CA MET A 191 8.27 -17.59 -6.42
C MET A 191 9.53 -16.76 -6.32
N ILE A 192 9.44 -15.56 -6.87
CA ILE A 192 10.46 -14.53 -6.76
C ILE A 192 9.95 -13.40 -5.87
N GLU A 193 10.83 -12.88 -5.03
CA GLU A 193 10.65 -11.58 -4.40
C GLU A 193 11.07 -10.50 -5.38
N VAL A 194 10.22 -9.49 -5.55
CA VAL A 194 10.48 -8.29 -6.33
C VAL A 194 10.46 -7.10 -5.41
N SER A 195 11.48 -6.27 -5.46
CA SER A 195 11.54 -5.04 -4.67
C SER A 195 12.09 -3.86 -5.46
N TYR A 196 11.51 -2.68 -5.24
CA TYR A 196 11.96 -1.42 -5.84
C TYR A 196 12.67 -0.59 -4.80
N TRP A 197 13.90 -0.20 -5.11
CA TRP A 197 14.78 0.53 -4.19
C TRP A 197 15.12 1.90 -4.77
N SER A 198 15.11 2.93 -3.94
CA SER A 198 15.74 4.21 -4.28
C SER A 198 17.18 4.21 -3.80
N GLN A 199 18.13 4.40 -4.72
CA GLN A 199 19.49 4.78 -4.35
C GLN A 199 19.59 6.29 -4.19
N GLY A 200 20.46 6.75 -3.30
CA GLY A 200 20.85 8.17 -3.34
C GLY A 200 19.93 9.12 -2.58
N HIS A 201 19.12 8.66 -1.62
CA HIS A 201 18.20 9.56 -0.92
C HIS A 201 19.00 10.51 -0.02
N CYS A 202 19.20 11.73 -0.51
CA CYS A 202 19.87 12.80 0.21
C CYS A 202 18.92 13.34 1.29
N SER A 203 18.84 12.68 2.45
CA SER A 203 18.31 13.31 3.65
C SER A 203 19.47 14.00 4.35
N THR A 204 19.59 15.32 4.15
CA THR A 204 20.35 16.24 5.01
C THR A 204 21.73 15.76 5.47
N ASP A 205 22.77 15.98 4.65
CA ASP A 205 24.23 16.07 4.94
C ASP A 205 24.93 15.17 5.99
N LYS A 206 24.26 14.23 6.66
CA LYS A 206 24.83 13.53 7.83
C LYS A 206 24.54 12.04 7.92
N GLU A 207 23.67 11.47 7.09
CA GLU A 207 23.48 10.02 7.07
C GLU A 207 24.02 9.40 5.78
N PRO A 208 24.63 8.19 5.88
CA PRO A 208 25.10 7.45 4.72
C PRO A 208 23.95 7.24 3.73
N ASN A 209 24.32 7.14 2.46
CA ASN A 209 23.43 7.08 1.31
C ASN A 209 22.76 5.70 1.21
N GLU A 210 22.03 5.31 2.25
CA GLU A 210 21.45 3.98 2.39
C GLU A 210 20.33 3.76 1.36
N PRO A 211 20.29 2.59 0.73
CA PRO A 211 19.24 2.26 -0.21
C PRO A 211 17.91 2.16 0.55
N LEU A 212 16.87 2.74 -0.04
CA LEU A 212 15.56 2.80 0.56
C LEU A 212 14.59 1.90 -0.19
N LEU A 213 14.03 0.89 0.49
CA LEU A 213 12.96 0.07 -0.05
C LEU A 213 11.68 0.92 -0.20
N LEU A 214 11.08 0.90 -1.39
CA LEU A 214 9.87 1.67 -1.67
C LEU A 214 8.62 0.80 -1.82
N THR A 215 8.77 -0.40 -2.37
CA THR A 215 7.72 -1.42 -2.48
C THR A 215 8.37 -2.78 -2.64
N ALA A 216 7.70 -3.82 -2.15
CA ALA A 216 8.06 -5.21 -2.38
C ALA A 216 6.79 -6.05 -2.58
N PHE A 217 6.88 -7.05 -3.43
CA PHE A 217 5.82 -8.03 -3.66
C PHE A 217 6.41 -9.34 -4.17
N ALA A 218 5.63 -10.42 -4.06
CA ALA A 218 6.00 -11.72 -4.60
C ALA A 218 5.34 -11.93 -5.97
N ALA A 219 6.01 -12.65 -6.86
CA ALA A 219 5.50 -12.93 -8.21
C ALA A 219 6.00 -14.29 -8.72
N GLN A 220 5.43 -14.73 -9.84
CA GLN A 220 5.91 -15.91 -10.56
C GLN A 220 7.05 -15.54 -11.53
N PRO A 221 8.03 -16.43 -11.76
CA PRO A 221 9.15 -16.15 -12.66
C PRO A 221 8.75 -15.85 -14.11
N ASP A 222 7.64 -16.44 -14.59
CA ASP A 222 7.09 -16.21 -15.93
C ASP A 222 6.52 -14.81 -16.12
N GLN A 223 6.29 -14.06 -15.03
CA GLN A 223 5.79 -12.68 -15.06
C GLN A 223 6.91 -11.61 -15.10
N LEU A 224 8.17 -12.03 -15.23
CA LEU A 224 9.31 -11.10 -15.16
C LEU A 224 9.27 -10.00 -16.23
N SER A 225 8.75 -10.28 -17.43
CA SER A 225 8.59 -9.26 -18.48
C SER A 225 7.61 -8.16 -18.08
N ASP A 226 6.48 -8.53 -17.46
CA ASP A 226 5.45 -7.60 -17.03
C ASP A 226 5.95 -6.77 -15.85
N ILE A 227 6.69 -7.39 -14.93
CA ILE A 227 7.37 -6.72 -13.82
C ILE A 227 8.39 -5.69 -14.33
N GLN A 228 9.17 -6.03 -15.35
CA GLN A 228 10.14 -5.10 -15.96
C GLN A 228 9.45 -3.93 -16.65
N ALA A 229 8.36 -4.18 -17.37
CA ALA A 229 7.55 -3.13 -17.98
C ALA A 229 6.95 -2.22 -16.92
N HIS A 230 6.36 -2.81 -15.87
CA HIS A 230 5.80 -2.10 -14.71
C HIS A 230 6.85 -1.20 -14.03
N PHE A 231 8.01 -1.77 -13.69
CA PHE A 231 9.14 -1.05 -13.10
C PHE A 231 9.61 0.11 -13.98
N LYS A 232 9.70 -0.10 -15.30
CA LYS A 232 10.10 0.95 -16.25
C LYS A 232 9.13 2.14 -16.20
N ARG A 233 7.81 1.90 -16.21
CA ARG A 233 6.80 2.98 -16.07
C ARG A 233 7.03 3.78 -14.79
N TYR A 234 7.23 3.09 -13.67
CA TYR A 234 7.44 3.74 -12.37
C TYR A 234 8.72 4.56 -12.36
N LYS A 235 9.83 3.98 -12.83
CA LYS A 235 11.14 4.63 -12.93
C LYS A 235 11.09 5.89 -13.78
N ASP A 236 10.42 5.84 -14.93
CA ASP A 236 10.31 6.98 -15.83
C ASP A 236 9.50 8.13 -15.20
N ALA A 237 8.43 7.81 -14.47
CA ALA A 237 7.55 8.80 -13.86
C ALA A 237 8.10 9.45 -12.59
N VAL A 238 8.79 8.70 -11.72
CA VAL A 238 9.28 9.26 -10.43
C VAL A 238 10.63 9.96 -10.54
N ARG A 239 11.37 9.76 -11.64
CA ARG A 239 12.70 10.37 -11.86
C ARG A 239 12.67 11.88 -11.64
N ASP A 240 11.60 12.53 -12.11
CA ASP A 240 11.49 13.97 -12.14
C ASP A 240 10.75 14.54 -10.91
N LEU A 241 10.00 13.71 -10.17
CA LEU A 241 9.15 14.14 -9.04
C LEU A 241 9.88 14.15 -7.69
N TYR A 242 10.63 13.09 -7.39
CA TYR A 242 11.20 12.84 -6.05
C TYR A 242 12.71 12.62 -6.07
N ARG A 243 13.37 12.78 -7.24
CA ARG A 243 14.79 12.45 -7.45
C ARG A 243 15.14 11.01 -7.07
N PHE A 244 14.15 10.11 -7.07
CA PHE A 244 14.39 8.70 -6.80
C PHE A 244 15.23 8.10 -7.92
N GLN A 245 16.32 7.44 -7.54
CA GLN A 245 17.07 6.59 -8.46
C GLN A 245 16.58 5.16 -8.29
N LEU A 246 15.45 4.85 -8.93
CA LEU A 246 14.84 3.53 -8.82
C LEU A 246 15.75 2.44 -9.39
N LYS A 247 15.88 1.36 -8.61
CA LYS A 247 16.48 0.09 -8.98
C LYS A 247 15.51 -1.05 -8.73
N LEU A 248 15.51 -2.00 -9.66
CA LEU A 248 14.77 -3.25 -9.56
C LEU A 248 15.67 -4.30 -8.95
N HIS A 249 15.19 -4.96 -7.91
CA HIS A 249 15.79 -6.16 -7.34
C HIS A 249 14.82 -7.33 -7.51
N VAL A 250 15.33 -8.47 -7.94
CA VAL A 250 14.58 -9.72 -8.10
C VAL A 250 15.41 -10.84 -7.50
N GLN A 251 14.84 -11.57 -6.54
CA GLN A 251 15.51 -12.67 -5.83
C GLN A 251 14.62 -13.90 -5.81
N SER A 252 15.19 -15.08 -6.00
CA SER A 252 14.45 -16.33 -5.83
C SER A 252 14.17 -16.57 -4.35
N MET A 253 12.94 -16.94 -3.98
CA MET A 253 12.62 -17.27 -2.59
C MET A 253 13.30 -18.56 -2.13
N SER A 254 13.74 -19.42 -3.05
CA SER A 254 14.59 -20.59 -2.73
C SER A 254 15.94 -20.21 -2.13
N ASP A 255 16.43 -19.01 -2.43
CA ASP A 255 17.78 -18.57 -2.07
C ASP A 255 17.80 -17.83 -0.72
N MET A 256 16.65 -17.73 -0.05
CA MET A 256 16.47 -17.07 1.26
C MET A 256 16.46 -18.06 2.45
N GLN A 257 16.54 -19.35 2.18
CA GLN A 257 16.60 -20.44 3.19
C GLN A 257 18.04 -20.79 3.54
#